data_AF-A0A2U1KB71-F1
#
_entry.id   AF-A0A2U1KB71-F1
#
_cell.length_a   1.000
_cell.length_b   1.000
_cell.length_c   1.000
_cell.angle_alpha   90.00
_cell.angle_beta   90.00
_cell.angle_gamma   90.00
#
_symmetry.space_group_name_H-M   'P 1'
#
loop_
_entity.id
_entity.type
_entity.pdbx_description
1 polymer ?
#
loop_
_entity_poly.entity_id
_entity_poly.type
_entity_poly.pdbx_seq_one_letter_code
_entity_poly.pdbx_strand_id
1 'polypeptide(L)'
;MTRRGIFSTPWWRSRNAHVTYIDDEYIDHATIEWQGNVREFSNINLGLLRSIDLSSNNLTGQVPIELTNLYGLLALNLSKNALSGEIPLKIGQLKKLLSLDLSRNSFSGGIPSSMSQMTSISYLDVSYNNLSGRIPSSTQLQSFEPSRYTGNSGLCGPPITKNCHGDKEIEVPPHVVESDQGTDEFPRWFFIGGGIGFATGFSIACGTLVLSHHWRHALFHLLIRMKDWVFVTVVVFIAKLRRGSHL
;
A
#
# COMPACT_ATOMS: atom_id res chain seq x y z
N MET A 1 -68.89 16.08 -22.33
CA MET A 1 -69.04 17.26 -21.46
C MET A 1 -68.89 16.78 -20.02
N THR A 2 -67.94 17.16 -19.18
CA THR A 2 -66.93 18.23 -19.24
C THR A 2 -65.86 17.88 -18.21
N ARG A 3 -64.59 17.95 -18.60
CA ARG A 3 -63.42 17.88 -17.70
C ARG A 3 -63.47 19.00 -16.66
N ARG A 4 -63.04 18.74 -15.43
CA ARG A 4 -62.44 19.77 -14.57
C ARG A 4 -61.06 19.28 -14.11
N GLY A 5 -60.04 19.95 -14.61
CA GLY A 5 -58.66 19.78 -14.19
C GLY A 5 -58.41 20.52 -12.88
N ILE A 6 -57.51 19.97 -12.07
CA ILE A 6 -56.92 20.66 -10.94
C ILE A 6 -55.46 20.91 -11.31
N PHE A 7 -55.09 22.19 -11.22
CA PHE A 7 -53.81 22.74 -11.58
C PHE A 7 -52.68 22.13 -10.75
N SER A 8 -51.64 21.70 -11.46
CA SER A 8 -50.32 21.35 -10.94
C SER A 8 -49.64 22.59 -10.34
N THR A 9 -49.32 22.55 -9.06
CA THR A 9 -48.28 23.41 -8.49
C THR A 9 -46.92 22.71 -8.66
N PRO A 10 -45.85 23.40 -9.11
CA PRO A 10 -44.52 22.81 -9.22
C PRO A 10 -43.96 22.40 -7.85
N TRP A 11 -43.35 21.22 -7.81
CA TRP A 11 -42.82 20.55 -6.62
C TRP A 11 -41.59 21.23 -5.97
N TRP A 12 -41.12 22.38 -6.47
CA TRP A 12 -39.90 23.03 -5.95
C TRP A 12 -40.11 24.07 -4.84
N ARG A 13 -41.35 24.36 -4.39
CA ARG A 13 -41.59 25.42 -3.39
C ARG A 13 -41.87 24.89 -1.98
N SER A 14 -40.83 24.82 -1.16
CA SER A 14 -40.89 24.88 0.30
C SER A 14 -39.66 25.66 0.78
N ARG A 15 -39.72 26.95 1.14
CA ARG A 15 -40.18 27.57 2.40
C ARG A 15 -39.71 26.85 3.68
N ASN A 16 -38.66 27.45 4.25
CA ASN A 16 -38.14 27.33 5.62
C ASN A 16 -37.62 25.95 6.04
N ALA A 17 -36.31 25.76 5.86
CA ALA A 17 -35.54 24.72 6.52
C ALA A 17 -35.46 25.02 8.03
N HIS A 18 -36.25 24.31 8.82
CA HIS A 18 -35.88 23.99 10.19
C HIS A 18 -35.02 22.73 10.13
N VAL A 19 -33.76 22.86 10.52
CA VAL A 19 -32.86 21.72 10.73
C VAL A 19 -33.29 21.06 12.03
N THR A 20 -34.12 20.03 11.93
CA THR A 20 -34.27 19.02 12.97
C THR A 20 -33.30 17.91 12.64
N TYR A 21 -32.27 17.74 13.47
CA TYR A 21 -31.46 16.53 13.50
C TYR A 21 -32.41 15.38 13.88
N ILE A 22 -32.95 14.71 12.87
CA ILE A 22 -33.58 13.41 13.03
C ILE A 22 -32.43 12.43 12.88
N ASP A 23 -32.14 11.68 13.94
CA ASP A 23 -31.34 10.46 13.82
C ASP A 23 -32.06 9.56 12.81
N ASP A 24 -31.71 9.67 11.53
CA ASP A 24 -32.07 8.68 10.52
C ASP A 24 -31.32 7.41 10.91
N GLU A 25 -31.99 6.55 11.68
CA GLU A 25 -31.52 5.22 12.04
C GLU A 25 -31.17 4.50 10.74
N TYR A 26 -29.87 4.38 10.45
CA TYR A 26 -29.37 3.72 9.26
C TYR A 26 -29.71 2.22 9.37
N ILE A 27 -30.76 1.79 8.67
CA ILE A 27 -31.18 0.39 8.60
C ILE A 27 -30.33 -0.32 7.55
N ASP A 28 -29.27 -0.96 8.02
CA ASP A 28 -28.40 -1.80 7.20
C ASP A 28 -29.14 -3.09 6.84
N HIS A 29 -29.39 -3.28 5.54
CA HIS A 29 -29.97 -4.50 4.99
C HIS A 29 -29.10 -4.98 3.83
N ALA A 30 -28.58 -6.20 3.94
CA ALA A 30 -27.86 -6.86 2.85
C ALA A 30 -28.57 -8.17 2.50
N THR A 31 -28.91 -8.34 1.24
CA THR A 31 -29.38 -9.61 0.69
C THR A 31 -28.20 -10.33 0.05
N ILE A 32 -27.86 -11.50 0.59
CA ILE A 32 -26.83 -12.36 0.03
C ILE A 32 -27.52 -13.58 -0.53
N GLU A 33 -27.42 -13.77 -1.84
CA GLU A 33 -27.85 -15.00 -2.49
C GLU A 33 -26.64 -15.94 -2.62
N TRP A 34 -26.68 -17.05 -1.87
CA TRP A 34 -25.64 -18.07 -1.92
C TRP A 34 -26.27 -19.44 -2.18
N GLN A 35 -25.87 -20.09 -3.28
CA GLN A 35 -26.41 -21.37 -3.74
C GLN A 35 -27.95 -21.35 -3.91
N GLY A 36 -28.51 -20.24 -4.42
CA GLY A 36 -29.96 -20.07 -4.58
C GLY A 36 -30.72 -19.84 -3.28
N ASN A 37 -30.02 -19.78 -2.13
CA ASN A 37 -30.61 -19.36 -0.87
C ASN A 37 -30.37 -17.87 -0.67
N VAL A 38 -31.45 -17.10 -0.68
CA VAL A 38 -31.44 -15.69 -0.32
C VAL A 38 -31.43 -15.59 1.21
N ARG A 39 -30.39 -14.98 1.75
CA ARG A 39 -30.29 -14.61 3.16
C ARG A 39 -30.35 -13.10 3.27
N GLU A 40 -31.32 -12.63 4.03
CA GLU A 40 -31.45 -11.22 4.37
C GLU A 40 -30.80 -10.98 5.73
N PHE A 41 -29.80 -10.11 5.75
CA PHE A 41 -29.14 -9.63 6.96
C PHE A 41 -29.70 -8.24 7.24
N SER A 42 -30.70 -8.15 8.12
CA SER A 42 -31.28 -6.90 8.60
C SER A 42 -30.97 -6.70 10.09
N ASN A 43 -30.78 -5.46 10.54
CA ASN A 43 -30.61 -5.12 11.97
C ASN A 43 -29.38 -5.71 12.68
N ILE A 44 -28.43 -6.27 11.96
CA ILE A 44 -27.07 -6.56 12.46
C ILE A 44 -26.14 -5.60 11.74
N ASN A 45 -25.88 -4.46 12.38
CA ASN A 45 -24.84 -3.48 12.08
C ASN A 45 -23.74 -4.02 11.11
N LEU A 46 -23.93 -3.99 9.77
CA LEU A 46 -22.86 -4.36 8.82
C LEU A 46 -21.74 -3.31 8.89
N GLY A 47 -21.96 -2.19 9.58
CA GLY A 47 -20.93 -1.31 10.11
C GLY A 47 -19.89 -1.97 11.03
N LEU A 48 -20.12 -3.19 11.52
CA LEU A 48 -19.12 -4.02 12.22
C LEU A 48 -18.35 -4.96 11.30
N LEU A 49 -18.77 -5.13 10.04
CA LEU A 49 -18.07 -5.99 9.10
C LEU A 49 -16.72 -5.34 8.76
N ARG A 50 -15.65 -5.90 9.32
CA ARG A 50 -14.27 -5.42 9.15
C ARG A 50 -13.56 -6.10 8.00
N SER A 51 -13.94 -7.33 7.66
CA SER A 51 -13.25 -8.12 6.64
C SER A 51 -14.24 -8.95 5.85
N ILE A 52 -14.09 -8.95 4.54
CA ILE A 52 -14.79 -9.83 3.61
C ILE A 52 -13.73 -10.58 2.81
N ASP A 53 -13.73 -11.91 2.90
CA ASP A 53 -12.94 -12.77 2.03
C ASP A 53 -13.89 -13.72 1.29
N LEU A 54 -14.00 -13.51 -0.01
CA LEU A 54 -14.75 -14.34 -0.94
C LEU A 54 -13.84 -14.90 -2.03
N SER A 55 -12.53 -14.95 -1.76
CA SER A 55 -11.54 -15.36 -2.75
C SER A 55 -11.64 -16.84 -3.12
N SER A 56 -11.10 -17.19 -4.29
CA SER A 56 -11.02 -18.58 -4.77
C SER A 56 -12.39 -19.26 -4.89
N ASN A 57 -13.36 -18.53 -5.42
CA ASN A 57 -14.69 -19.04 -5.74
C ASN A 57 -14.96 -18.94 -7.26
N ASN A 58 -16.18 -19.27 -7.66
CA ASN A 58 -16.64 -19.11 -9.05
C ASN A 58 -17.70 -17.99 -9.15
N LEU A 59 -17.53 -16.90 -8.38
CA LEU A 59 -18.44 -15.76 -8.43
C LEU A 59 -18.35 -15.08 -9.79
N THR A 60 -19.49 -14.72 -10.36
CA THR A 60 -19.63 -14.11 -11.68
C THR A 60 -20.46 -12.82 -11.58
N GLY A 61 -20.56 -12.08 -12.69
CA GLY A 61 -21.29 -10.81 -12.71
C GLY A 61 -20.45 -9.65 -12.18
N GLN A 62 -21.11 -8.54 -11.86
CA GLN A 62 -20.47 -7.30 -11.41
C GLN A 62 -20.45 -7.20 -9.88
N VAL A 63 -19.51 -6.42 -9.35
CA VAL A 63 -19.52 -6.08 -7.93
C VAL A 63 -20.68 -5.11 -7.65
N PRO A 64 -21.62 -5.44 -6.76
CA PRO A 64 -22.74 -4.58 -6.44
C PRO A 64 -22.26 -3.26 -5.83
N ILE A 65 -22.88 -2.14 -6.23
CA ILE A 65 -22.50 -0.81 -5.75
C ILE A 65 -22.71 -0.68 -4.23
N GLU A 66 -23.64 -1.44 -3.68
CA GLU A 66 -23.98 -1.51 -2.27
C GLU A 66 -22.80 -1.94 -1.39
N LEU A 67 -21.85 -2.72 -1.94
CA LEU A 67 -20.62 -3.10 -1.23
C LEU A 67 -19.80 -1.85 -0.81
N THR A 68 -19.94 -0.74 -1.54
CA THR A 68 -19.25 0.51 -1.24
C THR A 68 -19.86 1.29 -0.07
N ASN A 69 -21.03 0.87 0.43
CA ASN A 69 -21.67 1.46 1.62
C ASN A 69 -21.11 0.89 2.94
N LEU A 70 -20.23 -0.12 2.89
CA LEU A 70 -19.61 -0.73 4.06
C LEU A 70 -18.45 0.12 4.59
N TYR A 71 -18.71 1.33 5.07
CA TYR A 71 -17.68 2.30 5.49
C TYR A 71 -16.76 1.80 6.63
N GLY A 72 -17.19 0.76 7.35
CA GLY A 72 -16.44 0.10 8.41
C GLY A 72 -15.44 -0.96 7.95
N LEU A 73 -15.39 -1.27 6.65
CA LEU A 73 -14.57 -2.35 6.10
C LEU A 73 -13.08 -1.99 6.11
N LEU A 74 -12.26 -2.95 6.55
CA LEU A 74 -10.80 -2.87 6.62
C LEU A 74 -10.12 -3.77 5.58
N ALA A 75 -10.73 -4.90 5.22
CA ALA A 75 -10.19 -5.81 4.23
C ALA A 75 -11.28 -6.34 3.29
N LEU A 76 -10.98 -6.33 1.99
CA LEU A 76 -11.84 -6.88 0.95
C LEU A 76 -11.00 -7.74 0.01
N ASN A 77 -11.24 -9.04 0.01
CA ASN A 77 -10.59 -9.99 -0.88
C ASN A 77 -11.64 -10.67 -1.76
N LEU A 78 -11.64 -10.31 -3.04
CA LEU A 78 -12.50 -10.89 -4.09
C LEU A 78 -11.68 -11.66 -5.13
N SER A 79 -10.40 -11.94 -4.83
CA SER A 79 -9.46 -12.50 -5.79
C SER A 79 -9.84 -13.90 -6.27
N LYS A 80 -9.31 -14.32 -7.43
CA LYS A 80 -9.52 -15.67 -7.98
C LYS A 80 -11.01 -16.02 -8.10
N ASN A 81 -11.74 -15.19 -8.83
CA ASN A 81 -13.14 -15.39 -9.21
C ASN A 81 -13.31 -15.12 -10.71
N ALA A 82 -14.56 -15.13 -11.19
CA ALA A 82 -14.93 -14.76 -12.56
C ALA A 82 -15.76 -13.46 -12.58
N LEU A 83 -15.49 -12.52 -11.65
CA LEU A 83 -16.15 -11.23 -11.60
C LEU A 83 -15.76 -10.38 -12.82
N SER A 84 -16.70 -9.59 -13.32
CA SER A 84 -16.61 -8.84 -14.58
C SER A 84 -17.20 -7.44 -14.45
N GLY A 85 -17.14 -6.64 -15.51
CA GLY A 85 -17.57 -5.24 -15.48
C GLY A 85 -16.51 -4.31 -14.90
N GLU A 86 -16.89 -3.10 -14.53
CA GLU A 86 -15.97 -2.08 -14.01
C GLU A 86 -15.86 -2.15 -12.48
N ILE A 87 -14.73 -1.68 -11.94
CA ILE A 87 -14.60 -1.45 -10.50
C ILE A 87 -15.49 -0.26 -10.14
N PRO A 88 -16.43 -0.38 -9.18
CA PRO A 88 -17.35 0.69 -8.85
C PRO A 88 -16.64 1.98 -8.46
N LEU A 89 -17.01 3.12 -9.07
CA LEU A 89 -16.40 4.42 -8.76
C LEU A 89 -16.50 4.78 -7.27
N LYS A 90 -17.54 4.33 -6.57
CA LYS A 90 -17.69 4.59 -5.13
C LYS A 90 -16.74 3.81 -4.23
N ILE A 91 -15.92 2.88 -4.75
CA ILE A 91 -14.96 2.11 -3.94
C ILE A 91 -14.00 3.02 -3.16
N GLY A 92 -13.69 4.20 -3.71
CA GLY A 92 -12.88 5.22 -3.06
C GLY A 92 -13.46 5.79 -1.76
N GLN A 93 -14.75 5.57 -1.47
CA GLN A 93 -15.42 6.00 -0.24
C GLN A 93 -15.04 5.13 0.97
N LEU A 94 -14.49 3.93 0.74
CA LEU A 94 -14.02 3.02 1.78
C LEU A 94 -12.67 3.50 2.37
N LYS A 95 -12.68 4.66 3.00
CA LYS A 95 -11.47 5.34 3.49
C LYS A 95 -10.71 4.57 4.58
N LYS A 96 -11.37 3.64 5.27
CA LYS A 96 -10.77 2.79 6.31
C LYS A 96 -10.15 1.50 5.75
N LEU A 97 -10.35 1.21 4.47
CA LEU A 97 -9.87 -0.02 3.86
C LEU A 97 -8.34 -0.04 3.86
N LEU A 98 -7.78 -1.10 4.44
CA LEU A 98 -6.35 -1.37 4.53
C LEU A 98 -5.91 -2.33 3.43
N SER A 99 -6.74 -3.31 3.09
CA SER A 99 -6.42 -4.34 2.10
C SER A 99 -7.52 -4.49 1.06
N LEU A 100 -7.14 -4.40 -0.22
CA LEU A 100 -8.01 -4.64 -1.35
C LEU A 100 -7.33 -5.61 -2.33
N ASP A 101 -7.90 -6.81 -2.48
CA ASP A 101 -7.45 -7.79 -3.47
C ASP A 101 -8.57 -8.08 -4.47
N LEU A 102 -8.39 -7.63 -5.70
CA LEU A 102 -9.27 -7.86 -6.84
C LEU A 102 -8.59 -8.73 -7.92
N SER A 103 -7.42 -9.30 -7.60
CA SER A 103 -6.59 -9.98 -8.58
C SER A 103 -7.26 -11.24 -9.16
N ARG A 104 -6.86 -11.63 -10.37
CA ARG A 104 -7.33 -12.86 -11.03
C ARG A 104 -8.86 -12.88 -11.15
N ASN A 105 -9.39 -11.87 -11.81
CA ASN A 105 -10.79 -11.73 -12.20
C ASN A 105 -10.86 -11.29 -13.68
N SER A 106 -12.04 -10.88 -14.15
CA SER A 106 -12.29 -10.34 -15.48
C SER A 106 -12.74 -8.87 -15.43
N PHE A 107 -12.28 -8.09 -14.44
CA PHE A 107 -12.59 -6.66 -14.37
C PHE A 107 -12.07 -5.91 -15.60
N SER A 108 -12.83 -4.92 -16.04
CA SER A 108 -12.61 -4.13 -17.25
C SER A 108 -12.75 -2.63 -16.95
N GLY A 109 -12.54 -1.77 -17.95
CA GLY A 109 -12.52 -0.32 -17.76
C GLY A 109 -11.24 0.14 -17.05
N GLY A 110 -11.25 1.34 -16.49
CA GLY A 110 -10.10 1.93 -15.81
C GLY A 110 -10.10 1.72 -14.30
N ILE A 111 -8.92 1.86 -13.69
CA ILE A 111 -8.83 1.98 -12.22
C ILE A 111 -9.49 3.32 -11.83
N PRO A 112 -10.55 3.32 -11.01
CA PRO A 112 -11.28 4.54 -10.68
C PRO A 112 -10.38 5.58 -10.00
N SER A 113 -10.44 6.82 -10.47
CA SER A 113 -9.66 7.93 -9.88
C SER A 113 -10.02 8.17 -8.41
N SER A 114 -11.22 7.80 -7.97
CA SER A 114 -11.66 7.86 -6.59
C SER A 114 -10.81 7.00 -5.64
N MET A 115 -10.12 5.96 -6.13
CA MET A 115 -9.18 5.16 -5.32
C MET A 115 -8.01 6.00 -4.79
N SER A 116 -7.72 7.15 -5.40
CA SER A 116 -6.77 8.12 -4.85
C SER A 116 -7.17 8.69 -3.49
N GLN A 117 -8.46 8.57 -3.11
CA GLN A 117 -8.99 9.06 -1.83
C GLN A 117 -8.83 8.05 -0.69
N MET A 118 -8.38 6.83 -0.97
CA MET A 118 -8.30 5.72 -0.01
C MET A 118 -7.03 5.79 0.85
N THR A 119 -6.94 6.81 1.70
CA THR A 119 -5.72 7.15 2.46
C THR A 119 -5.18 6.07 3.40
N SER A 120 -5.94 5.03 3.73
CA SER A 120 -5.50 3.98 4.66
C SER A 120 -5.02 2.70 3.97
N ILE A 121 -5.08 2.62 2.64
CA ILE A 121 -4.73 1.39 1.92
C ILE A 121 -3.24 1.08 2.05
N SER A 122 -2.93 -0.15 2.47
CA SER A 122 -1.57 -0.67 2.64
C SER A 122 -1.30 -1.90 1.77
N TYR A 123 -2.34 -2.55 1.29
CA TYR A 123 -2.27 -3.65 0.34
C TYR A 123 -3.28 -3.42 -0.79
N LEU A 124 -2.79 -3.46 -2.02
CA LEU A 124 -3.59 -3.42 -3.23
C LEU A 124 -3.07 -4.48 -4.20
N ASP A 125 -3.98 -5.28 -4.76
CA ASP A 125 -3.68 -6.13 -5.90
C ASP A 125 -4.84 -6.12 -6.89
N VAL A 126 -4.56 -5.67 -8.12
CA VAL A 126 -5.50 -5.66 -9.25
C VAL A 126 -4.96 -6.47 -10.43
N SER A 127 -3.93 -7.28 -10.19
CA SER A 127 -3.24 -8.03 -11.23
C SER A 127 -4.12 -9.10 -11.88
N TYR A 128 -3.79 -9.50 -13.10
CA TYR A 128 -4.51 -10.52 -13.87
C TYR A 128 -6.01 -10.19 -14.01
N ASN A 129 -6.31 -9.04 -14.60
CA ASN A 129 -7.63 -8.59 -15.01
C ASN A 129 -7.58 -8.06 -16.45
N ASN A 130 -8.67 -7.49 -16.95
CA ASN A 130 -8.75 -6.84 -18.25
C ASN A 130 -8.84 -5.30 -18.13
N LEU A 131 -8.16 -4.72 -17.13
CA LEU A 131 -8.17 -3.28 -16.87
C LEU A 131 -7.38 -2.51 -17.95
N SER A 132 -7.78 -1.26 -18.16
CA SER A 132 -7.27 -0.40 -19.23
C SER A 132 -7.11 1.07 -18.81
N GLY A 133 -6.30 1.82 -19.56
CA GLY A 133 -6.11 3.25 -19.32
C GLY A 133 -5.01 3.55 -18.30
N ARG A 134 -4.87 4.85 -17.98
CA ARG A 134 -3.80 5.34 -17.11
C ARG A 134 -4.08 5.01 -15.65
N ILE A 135 -3.09 4.47 -14.94
CA ILE A 135 -3.13 4.30 -13.49
C ILE A 135 -3.23 5.71 -12.85
N PRO A 136 -4.24 5.99 -12.00
CA PRO A 136 -4.42 7.31 -11.42
C PRO A 136 -3.19 7.77 -10.66
N SER A 137 -2.71 8.97 -11.00
CA SER A 137 -1.54 9.58 -10.34
C SER A 137 -1.89 10.02 -8.92
N SER A 138 -1.77 9.11 -7.96
CA SER A 138 -1.82 9.39 -6.53
C SER A 138 -0.61 8.79 -5.84
N THR A 139 -0.21 9.41 -4.73
CA THR A 139 0.98 8.98 -3.97
C THR A 139 0.90 7.52 -3.52
N GLN A 140 -0.30 7.03 -3.21
CA GLN A 140 -0.49 5.66 -2.71
C GLN A 140 -0.52 4.63 -3.83
N LEU A 141 -1.28 4.86 -4.90
CA LEU A 141 -1.36 3.90 -6.02
C LEU A 141 -0.01 3.75 -6.71
N GLN A 142 0.73 4.84 -6.86
CA GLN A 142 2.08 4.82 -7.45
C GLN A 142 3.15 4.24 -6.52
N SER A 143 2.88 4.13 -5.21
CA SER A 143 3.84 3.54 -4.26
C SER A 143 3.86 2.01 -4.27
N PHE A 144 2.83 1.37 -4.84
CA PHE A 144 2.76 -0.09 -4.90
C PHE A 144 3.66 -0.65 -5.98
N GLU A 145 4.22 -1.83 -5.71
CA GLU A 145 5.05 -2.58 -6.65
C GLU A 145 4.35 -2.78 -8.01
N PRO A 146 5.08 -2.70 -9.15
CA PRO A 146 4.51 -2.92 -10.49
C PRO A 146 3.80 -4.27 -10.65
N SER A 147 4.20 -5.28 -9.86
CA SER A 147 3.57 -6.60 -9.82
C SER A 147 2.08 -6.57 -9.49
N ARG A 148 1.62 -5.59 -8.71
CA ARG A 148 0.21 -5.43 -8.31
C ARG A 148 -0.72 -5.05 -9.47
N TYR A 149 -0.14 -4.64 -10.60
CA TYR A 149 -0.86 -4.21 -11.80
C TYR A 149 -0.63 -5.15 -12.99
N THR A 150 0.24 -6.16 -12.86
CA THR A 150 0.62 -7.05 -13.97
C THR A 150 -0.56 -7.85 -14.51
N GLY A 151 -0.44 -8.38 -15.72
CA GLY A 151 -1.51 -9.18 -16.35
C GLY A 151 -2.73 -8.36 -16.83
N ASN A 152 -2.66 -7.02 -16.78
CA ASN A 152 -3.63 -6.13 -17.40
C ASN A 152 -3.03 -5.50 -18.66
N SER A 153 -3.40 -6.01 -19.84
CA SER A 153 -2.79 -5.59 -21.12
C SER A 153 -3.12 -4.13 -21.49
N GLY A 154 -4.21 -3.57 -20.97
CA GLY A 154 -4.67 -2.21 -21.29
C GLY A 154 -4.11 -1.11 -20.40
N LEU A 155 -3.56 -1.43 -19.22
CA LEU A 155 -3.06 -0.42 -18.28
C LEU A 155 -1.79 0.27 -18.80
N CYS A 156 -1.58 1.52 -18.40
CA CYS A 156 -0.38 2.30 -18.70
C CYS A 156 -0.10 3.36 -17.62
N GLY A 157 1.11 3.93 -17.62
CA GLY A 157 1.59 4.95 -16.67
C GLY A 157 2.25 4.35 -15.42
N PRO A 158 3.02 5.15 -14.65
CA PRO A 158 3.65 4.70 -13.41
C PRO A 158 2.61 4.08 -12.44
N PRO A 159 2.95 3.00 -11.69
CA PRO A 159 4.30 2.45 -11.50
C PRO A 159 4.75 1.41 -12.55
N ILE A 160 3.92 1.10 -13.56
CA ILE A 160 4.33 0.18 -14.65
C ILE A 160 5.13 0.92 -15.74
N THR A 161 6.03 0.21 -16.41
CA THR A 161 6.91 0.77 -17.46
C THR A 161 6.22 1.05 -18.80
N LYS A 162 4.92 0.75 -18.90
CA LYS A 162 4.16 0.91 -20.13
C LYS A 162 3.65 2.35 -20.25
N ASN A 163 4.10 3.07 -21.27
CA ASN A 163 3.68 4.46 -21.53
C ASN A 163 2.24 4.55 -22.07
N CYS A 164 1.56 5.66 -21.82
CA CYS A 164 0.21 5.89 -22.32
C CYS A 164 0.25 6.61 -23.67
N HIS A 165 -0.71 6.30 -24.55
CA HIS A 165 -0.82 6.98 -25.84
C HIS A 165 -1.21 8.45 -25.62
N GLY A 166 -0.33 9.39 -25.96
CA GLY A 166 -0.45 10.82 -25.66
C GLY A 166 0.67 11.40 -24.80
N ASP A 167 1.52 10.54 -24.23
CA ASP A 167 2.83 10.95 -23.71
C ASP A 167 3.71 11.25 -24.92
N LYS A 168 3.78 12.53 -25.32
CA LYS A 168 4.69 12.94 -26.39
C LYS A 168 6.09 12.53 -25.98
N GLU A 169 6.68 11.62 -26.76
CA GLU A 169 8.12 11.48 -26.85
C GLU A 169 8.64 12.87 -27.22
N ILE A 170 9.32 13.53 -26.28
CA ILE A 170 10.12 14.69 -26.63
C ILE A 170 11.30 14.11 -27.41
N GLU A 171 11.11 13.93 -28.71
CA GLU A 171 12.18 13.66 -29.66
C GLU A 171 13.14 14.85 -29.63
N VAL A 172 14.24 14.71 -28.89
CA VAL A 172 15.44 15.52 -29.10
C VAL A 172 16.16 14.92 -30.32
N PRO A 173 16.49 15.69 -31.37
CA PRO A 173 17.16 15.16 -32.55
C PRO A 173 18.57 14.63 -32.22
N PRO A 174 19.13 13.73 -33.06
CA PRO A 174 20.25 12.89 -32.69
C PRO A 174 21.59 13.58 -32.92
N HIS A 175 22.45 13.62 -31.88
CA HIS A 175 23.92 13.68 -31.92
C HIS A 175 24.35 13.56 -30.44
N VAL A 176 25.13 12.61 -29.95
CA VAL A 176 26.22 11.79 -30.49
C VAL A 176 26.16 10.42 -29.78
N VAL A 177 26.58 9.37 -30.47
CA VAL A 177 26.76 8.03 -29.92
C VAL A 177 27.69 8.10 -28.71
N GLU A 178 27.18 7.74 -27.54
CA GLU A 178 27.99 7.12 -26.50
C GLU A 178 27.17 5.98 -25.87
N SER A 179 27.69 4.78 -26.03
CA SER A 179 27.22 3.58 -25.37
C SER A 179 27.32 3.76 -23.86
N ASP A 180 26.21 3.70 -23.14
CA ASP A 180 26.30 3.32 -21.72
C ASP A 180 25.08 2.53 -21.26
N GLN A 181 25.37 1.39 -20.62
CA GLN A 181 24.43 0.55 -19.90
C GLN A 181 24.17 1.20 -18.54
N GLY A 182 23.18 2.08 -18.47
CA GLY A 182 22.77 2.72 -17.22
C GLY A 182 21.71 1.90 -16.47
N THR A 183 22.14 1.00 -15.59
CA THR A 183 21.37 0.64 -14.40
C THR A 183 21.13 1.87 -13.54
N ASP A 184 19.97 1.99 -12.88
CA ASP A 184 19.60 3.09 -11.99
C ASP A 184 20.72 3.44 -10.97
N GLU A 185 21.56 4.40 -11.33
CA GLU A 185 22.57 4.96 -10.43
C GLU A 185 21.95 6.11 -9.64
N PHE A 186 21.51 5.79 -8.43
CA PHE A 186 21.72 6.71 -7.31
C PHE A 186 23.15 7.26 -7.45
N PRO A 187 23.37 8.59 -7.47
CA PRO A 187 24.64 9.12 -7.94
C PRO A 187 25.79 8.52 -7.13
N ARG A 188 26.63 7.69 -7.77
CA ARG A 188 27.70 6.94 -7.08
C ARG A 188 28.60 7.85 -6.24
N TRP A 189 28.72 9.12 -6.63
CA TRP A 189 29.46 10.13 -5.87
C TRP A 189 28.93 10.35 -4.45
N PHE A 190 27.65 10.08 -4.17
CA PHE A 190 27.07 10.21 -2.83
C PHE A 190 27.58 9.11 -1.90
N PHE A 191 27.66 7.86 -2.39
CA PHE A 191 28.21 6.73 -1.63
C PHE A 191 29.75 6.77 -1.55
N ILE A 192 30.41 7.19 -2.64
CA ILE A 192 31.87 7.37 -2.67
C ILE A 192 32.28 8.52 -1.74
N GLY A 193 31.56 9.65 -1.77
CA GLY A 193 31.79 10.78 -0.88
C GLY A 193 31.50 10.47 0.59
N GLY A 194 30.38 9.79 0.87
CA GLY A 194 30.02 9.36 2.22
C GLY A 194 31.03 8.38 2.83
N GLY A 195 31.48 7.40 2.05
CA GLY A 195 32.49 6.42 2.49
C GLY A 195 33.86 7.03 2.77
N ILE A 196 34.36 7.87 1.85
CA ILE A 196 35.66 8.55 2.00
C ILE A 196 35.60 9.57 3.16
N GLY A 197 34.49 10.30 3.30
CA GLY A 197 34.29 11.26 4.39
C GLY A 197 34.30 10.60 5.77
N PHE A 198 33.64 9.44 5.90
CA PHE A 198 33.64 8.69 7.16
C PHE A 198 35.02 8.12 7.50
N ALA A 199 35.72 7.55 6.50
CA ALA A 199 37.06 7.00 6.71
C ALA A 199 38.06 8.09 7.11
N THR A 200 38.05 9.23 6.42
CA THR A 200 38.96 10.35 6.72
C THR A 200 38.65 10.97 8.08
N GLY A 201 37.36 11.20 8.41
CA GLY A 201 36.96 11.71 9.72
C GLY A 201 37.33 10.76 10.87
N PHE A 202 37.09 9.46 10.70
CA PHE A 202 37.44 8.44 11.69
C PHE A 202 38.96 8.33 11.88
N SER A 203 39.74 8.37 10.79
CA SER A 203 41.21 8.37 10.86
C SER A 203 41.77 9.61 11.56
N ILE A 204 41.19 10.79 11.35
CA ILE A 204 41.61 12.02 12.05
C ILE A 204 41.26 11.96 13.55
N ALA A 205 40.06 11.46 13.90
CA ALA A 205 39.67 11.28 15.29
C ALA A 205 40.54 10.25 16.02
N CYS A 206 40.79 9.09 15.42
CA CYS A 206 41.72 8.11 15.98
C CYS A 206 43.16 8.62 16.04
N GLY A 207 43.62 9.37 15.02
CA GLY A 207 44.95 9.97 14.99
C GLY A 207 45.16 11.00 16.10
N THR A 208 44.19 11.89 16.33
CA THR A 208 44.26 12.88 17.41
C THR A 208 44.22 12.24 18.80
N LEU A 209 43.45 11.17 18.98
CA LEU A 209 43.43 10.39 20.23
C LEU A 209 44.77 9.68 20.51
N VAL A 210 45.49 9.24 19.47
CA VAL A 210 46.79 8.55 19.61
C VAL A 210 47.96 9.53 19.80
N LEU A 211 47.90 10.72 19.18
CA LEU A 211 48.95 11.75 19.28
C LEU A 211 48.87 12.57 20.57
N SER A 212 47.71 12.59 21.23
CA SER A 212 47.56 13.20 22.54
C SER A 212 48.26 12.35 23.62
N HIS A 213 49.43 12.81 24.08
CA HIS A 213 50.30 12.11 25.04
C HIS A 213 49.56 11.64 26.31
N HIS A 214 48.57 12.41 26.78
CA HIS A 214 47.78 12.10 27.98
C HIS A 214 46.78 10.95 27.75
N TRP A 215 46.17 10.86 26.57
CA TRP A 215 45.15 9.86 26.27
C TRP A 215 45.72 8.52 25.83
N ARG A 216 46.90 8.53 25.20
CA ARG A 216 47.63 7.32 24.83
C ARG A 216 47.88 6.41 26.04
N HIS A 217 48.39 6.97 27.14
CA HIS A 217 48.66 6.20 28.36
C HIS A 217 47.38 5.63 29.00
N ALA A 218 46.30 6.41 29.03
CA ALA A 218 45.02 5.95 29.56
C ALA A 218 44.43 4.79 28.73
N LEU A 219 44.50 4.88 27.40
CA LEU A 219 44.03 3.82 26.50
C LEU A 219 44.85 2.54 26.64
N PHE A 220 46.19 2.63 26.68
CA PHE A 220 47.04 1.45 26.90
C PHE A 220 46.75 0.78 28.24
N HIS A 221 46.56 1.57 29.31
CA HIS A 221 46.28 1.02 30.63
C HIS A 221 44.92 0.34 30.72
N LEU A 222 43.92 0.84 29.99
CA LEU A 222 42.59 0.22 29.90
C LEU A 222 42.63 -1.08 29.09
N LEU A 223 43.30 -1.07 27.92
CA LEU A 223 43.42 -2.26 27.07
C LEU A 223 44.16 -3.41 27.76
N ILE A 224 45.24 -3.10 28.50
CA ILE A 224 45.98 -4.10 29.28
C ILE A 224 45.08 -4.68 30.39
N ARG A 225 44.35 -3.85 31.13
CA ARG A 225 43.39 -4.31 32.15
C ARG A 225 42.30 -5.21 31.57
N MET A 226 41.75 -4.86 30.41
CA MET A 226 40.73 -5.66 29.75
C MET A 226 41.28 -7.02 29.30
N LYS A 227 42.48 -7.04 28.71
CA LYS A 227 43.14 -8.29 28.29
C LYS A 227 43.36 -9.24 29.48
N ASP A 228 43.84 -8.72 30.60
CA ASP A 228 44.11 -9.54 31.79
C ASP A 228 42.83 -10.05 32.43
N TRP A 229 41.78 -9.22 32.49
CA TRP A 229 40.46 -9.65 32.97
C TRP A 229 39.84 -10.76 32.11
N VAL A 230 39.91 -10.62 30.78
CA VAL A 230 39.42 -11.65 29.85
C VAL A 230 40.24 -12.93 30.03
N PHE A 231 41.56 -12.84 30.08
CA PHE A 231 42.44 -13.99 30.25
C PHE A 231 42.13 -14.77 31.54
N VAL A 232 42.02 -14.08 32.67
CA VAL A 232 41.67 -14.71 33.96
C VAL A 232 40.29 -15.34 33.91
N THR A 233 39.31 -14.66 33.31
CA THR A 233 37.94 -15.17 33.20
C THR A 233 37.89 -16.45 32.36
N VAL A 234 38.59 -16.48 31.22
CA VAL A 234 38.71 -17.67 30.36
C VAL A 234 39.43 -18.80 31.08
N VAL A 235 40.53 -18.54 31.77
CA VAL A 235 41.29 -19.56 32.51
C VAL A 235 40.46 -20.15 33.65
N VAL A 236 39.76 -19.32 34.43
CA VAL A 236 38.86 -19.78 35.51
C VAL A 236 37.70 -20.59 34.95
N PHE A 237 37.14 -20.18 33.81
CA PHE A 237 36.07 -20.91 33.13
C PHE A 237 36.54 -22.30 32.65
N ILE A 238 37.71 -22.37 31.99
CA ILE A 238 38.32 -23.64 31.56
C ILE A 238 38.64 -24.54 32.77
N ALA A 239 39.16 -23.97 33.86
CA ALA A 239 39.46 -24.72 35.08
C ALA A 239 38.19 -25.30 35.73
N LYS A 240 37.07 -24.56 35.73
CA LYS A 240 35.77 -25.05 36.22
C LYS A 240 35.24 -26.20 35.36
N LEU A 241 35.36 -26.12 34.03
CA LEU A 241 34.97 -27.21 33.13
C LEU A 241 35.77 -28.49 33.38
N ARG A 242 37.08 -28.38 33.60
CA ARG A 242 37.96 -29.53 33.90
C ARG A 242 37.68 -30.18 35.27
N ARG A 243 37.15 -29.43 36.24
CA ARG A 243 36.79 -29.95 37.57
C ARG A 243 35.44 -30.69 37.57
N GLY A 244 34.54 -30.34 36.65
CA GLY A 244 33.25 -31.00 36.47
C GLY A 244 33.30 -32.33 35.69
N SER A 245 34.43 -32.63 35.03
CA SER A 245 34.61 -33.85 34.24
C SER A 245 35.32 -35.00 34.98
N HIS A 246 35.54 -34.87 36.29
CA HIS A 246 36.19 -35.88 37.14
C HIS A 246 35.33 -36.31 38.37
N LEU A 247 34.01 -36.08 38.30
CA LEU A 247 32.99 -36.60 39.23
C LEU A 247 32.04 -37.51 38.47
#